data_AF-A0A059MPN4-F1
#
_entry.id   AF-A0A059MPN4-F1
#
_cell.length_a   1.000
_cell.length_b   1.000
_cell.length_c   1.000
_cell.angle_alpha   90.00
_cell.angle_beta   90.00
_cell.angle_gamma   90.00
#
_symmetry.space_group_name_H-M   'P 1'
#
loop_
_entity.id
_entity.type
_entity.pdbx_description
1 polymer ?
#
loop_
_entity_poly.entity_id
_entity_poly.type
_entity_poly.pdbx_seq_one_letter_code
_entity_poly.pdbx_strand_id
1 'polypeptide(L)'
;MEDDVSHPPTLGELIRRQRELAELPMRQLAAMVGISNPYLSQIERNLRAPSERVLQAIAEQLHLSADALTAEAGRPDPGESAVVHAIREDPDLTNAQRRSLVEMYEAFREVTVGKRRRGARSDDDAE
;
A
#
# COMPACT_ATOMS: atom_id res chain seq x y z
N MET A 1 -7.57 -7.86 -20.63
CA MET A 1 -7.85 -7.73 -19.19
C MET A 1 -6.49 -7.65 -18.54
N GLU A 2 -5.99 -6.42 -18.49
CA GLU A 2 -4.60 -6.07 -18.21
C GLU A 2 -4.38 -6.06 -16.70
N ASP A 3 -3.40 -6.85 -16.26
CA ASP A 3 -2.53 -6.63 -15.10
C ASP A 3 -3.18 -5.99 -13.86
N ASP A 4 -3.89 -6.79 -13.05
CA ASP A 4 -3.96 -6.54 -11.61
C ASP A 4 -2.60 -6.94 -11.03
N VAL A 5 -1.60 -6.06 -11.14
CA VAL A 5 -0.35 -6.19 -10.39
C VAL A 5 -0.73 -5.96 -8.93
N SER A 6 -1.14 -7.04 -8.26
CA SER A 6 -1.62 -7.05 -6.88
C SER A 6 -0.48 -6.68 -5.94
N HIS A 7 -0.26 -5.37 -5.80
CA HIS A 7 0.58 -4.85 -4.76
C HIS A 7 0.00 -5.28 -3.40
N PRO A 8 0.84 -5.64 -2.43
CA PRO A 8 0.40 -5.97 -1.08
C PRO A 8 -0.41 -4.78 -0.53
N PRO A 9 -1.59 -5.04 0.05
CA PRO A 9 -2.47 -3.98 0.52
C PRO A 9 -1.76 -3.19 1.60
N THR A 10 -1.84 -1.87 1.53
CA THR A 10 -1.27 -1.03 2.59
C THR A 10 -2.00 -1.26 3.92
N LEU A 11 -1.44 -0.76 5.03
CA LEU A 11 -2.08 -0.87 6.35
C LEU A 11 -3.52 -0.32 6.35
N GLY A 12 -3.74 0.85 5.74
CA GLY A 12 -5.08 1.46 5.64
C GLY A 12 -6.05 0.61 4.82
N GLU A 13 -5.59 0.05 3.69
CA GLU A 13 -6.39 -0.82 2.83
C GLU A 13 -6.73 -2.13 3.52
N LEU A 14 -5.79 -2.68 4.29
CA LEU A 14 -6.00 -3.87 5.08
C LEU A 14 -7.02 -3.63 6.19
N ILE A 15 -6.90 -2.52 6.94
CA ILE A 15 -7.88 -2.13 7.96
C ILE A 15 -9.28 -2.00 7.32
N ARG A 16 -9.37 -1.32 6.17
CA ARG A 16 -10.62 -1.17 5.43
C ARG A 16 -11.20 -2.53 5.03
N ARG A 17 -10.39 -3.39 4.43
CA ARG A 17 -10.79 -4.72 3.96
C ARG A 17 -11.30 -5.57 5.12
N GLN A 18 -10.58 -5.60 6.24
CA GLN A 18 -10.97 -6.36 7.43
C GLN A 18 -12.27 -5.82 8.04
N ARG A 19 -12.45 -4.49 8.07
CA ARG A 19 -13.70 -3.86 8.48
C ARG A 19 -14.87 -4.28 7.57
N GLU A 20 -14.66 -4.28 6.26
CA GLU A 20 -15.69 -4.67 5.29
C GLU A 20 -16.03 -6.17 5.37
N LEU A 21 -15.04 -7.04 5.59
CA LEU A 21 -15.23 -8.48 5.83
C LEU A 21 -16.01 -8.75 7.13
N ALA A 22 -15.81 -7.92 8.16
CA ALA A 22 -16.56 -7.97 9.41
C ALA A 22 -17.94 -7.30 9.30
N GLU A 23 -18.34 -6.82 8.12
CA GLU A 23 -19.59 -6.09 7.87
C GLU A 23 -19.79 -4.87 8.79
N LEU A 24 -18.68 -4.28 9.26
CA LEU A 24 -18.69 -3.16 10.19
C LEU A 24 -18.77 -1.82 9.43
N PRO A 25 -19.80 -0.99 9.66
CA PRO A 25 -19.83 0.37 9.16
C PRO A 25 -18.66 1.19 9.72
N MET A 26 -18.02 2.02 8.89
CA MET A 26 -16.89 2.87 9.31
C MET A 26 -17.22 3.74 10.53
N ARG A 27 -18.46 4.25 10.64
CA ARG A 27 -18.90 5.04 11.80
C ARG A 27 -18.93 4.21 13.09
N GLN A 28 -19.30 2.93 12.98
CA GLN A 28 -19.33 2.00 14.10
C GLN A 28 -17.92 1.65 14.55
N LEU A 29 -17.00 1.29 13.63
CA LEU A 29 -15.60 1.02 13.99
C LEU A 29 -14.95 2.24 14.65
N ALA A 30 -15.15 3.44 14.08
CA ALA A 30 -14.61 4.67 14.66
C ALA A 30 -15.11 4.91 16.10
N ALA A 31 -16.41 4.66 16.36
CA ALA A 31 -16.98 4.79 17.69
C ALA A 31 -16.42 3.76 18.67
N MET A 32 -16.26 2.49 18.27
CA MET A 32 -15.69 1.42 19.11
C MET A 32 -14.23 1.70 19.49
N VAL A 33 -13.46 2.25 18.54
CA VAL A 33 -12.04 2.64 18.74
C VAL A 33 -11.91 3.94 19.55
N GLY A 34 -12.98 4.73 19.65
CA GLY A 34 -12.97 6.03 20.34
C GLY A 34 -12.30 7.15 19.53
N ILE A 35 -12.38 7.10 18.21
CA ILE A 35 -11.84 8.11 17.29
C ILE A 35 -12.93 8.72 16.40
N SER A 36 -12.61 9.85 15.77
CA SER A 36 -13.54 10.48 14.83
C SER A 36 -13.62 9.70 13.52
N ASN A 37 -14.80 9.68 12.90
CA ASN A 37 -14.99 9.04 11.59
C ASN A 37 -14.09 9.64 10.48
N PRO A 38 -13.86 10.97 10.42
CA PRO A 38 -12.88 11.54 9.49
C PRO A 38 -11.45 11.02 9.72
N TYR A 39 -11.05 10.78 10.98
CA TYR A 39 -9.71 10.26 11.27
C TYR A 39 -9.56 8.81 10.82
N LEU A 40 -10.55 7.95 11.09
CA LEU A 40 -10.55 6.58 10.56
C LEU A 40 -10.52 6.57 9.02
N SER A 41 -11.29 7.44 8.37
CA SER A 41 -11.27 7.58 6.90
C SER A 41 -9.90 8.01 6.35
N GLN A 42 -9.14 8.84 7.09
CA GLN A 42 -7.78 9.19 6.71
C GLN A 42 -6.81 8.01 6.85
N ILE A 43 -6.99 7.19 7.90
CA ILE A 43 -6.20 5.97 8.13
C ILE A 43 -6.47 4.96 7.00
N GLU A 44 -7.74 4.64 6.72
CA GLU A 44 -8.14 3.67 5.68
C GLU A 44 -7.68 4.07 4.26
N ARG A 45 -7.38 5.34 4.03
CA ARG A 45 -6.86 5.87 2.75
C ARG A 45 -5.36 6.13 2.76
N ASN A 46 -4.66 5.75 3.82
CA ASN A 46 -3.22 5.97 4.01
C ASN A 46 -2.81 7.46 4.00
N LEU A 47 -3.76 8.36 4.26
CA LEU A 47 -3.50 9.80 4.33
C LEU A 47 -2.92 10.21 5.69
N ARG A 48 -3.09 9.36 6.71
CA ARG A 48 -2.58 9.61 8.06
C ARG A 48 -2.24 8.30 8.77
N ALA A 49 -1.05 8.24 9.36
CA ALA A 49 -0.67 7.11 10.21
C ALA A 49 -1.48 7.13 11.53
N PRO A 50 -2.01 5.99 11.99
CA PRO A 50 -2.53 5.85 13.35
C PRO A 50 -1.39 5.95 14.36
N SER A 51 -1.67 6.37 15.59
CA SER A 51 -0.74 6.11 16.71
C SER A 51 -0.80 4.64 17.09
N GLU A 52 0.23 4.15 17.78
CA GLU A 52 0.29 2.76 18.29
C GLU A 52 -0.99 2.38 19.05
N ARG A 53 -1.43 3.26 19.95
CA ARG A 53 -2.67 3.07 20.73
C ARG A 53 -3.91 2.94 19.84
N VAL A 54 -4.00 3.73 18.76
CA VAL A 54 -5.13 3.70 17.84
C VAL A 54 -5.07 2.44 16.98
N LEU A 55 -3.88 2.05 16.50
CA LEU A 55 -3.70 0.82 15.73
C LEU A 55 -4.08 -0.41 16.55
N GLN A 56 -3.61 -0.48 17.80
CA GLN A 56 -3.96 -1.56 18.72
C GLN A 56 -5.47 -1.64 18.98
N ALA A 57 -6.12 -0.51 19.23
CA ALA A 57 -7.57 -0.47 19.41
C ALA A 57 -8.34 -0.89 18.15
N ILE A 58 -7.88 -0.50 16.96
CA ILE A 58 -8.46 -0.97 15.68
C ILE A 58 -8.30 -2.47 15.55
N ALA A 59 -7.11 -3.01 15.81
CA ALA A 59 -6.81 -4.43 15.70
C ALA A 59 -7.72 -5.26 16.63
N GLU A 60 -7.87 -4.82 17.89
CA GLU A 60 -8.74 -5.45 18.88
C GLU A 60 -10.21 -5.54 18.40
N GLN A 61 -10.75 -4.45 17.85
CA GLN A 61 -12.13 -4.42 17.34
C GLN A 61 -12.32 -5.27 16.08
N LEU A 62 -11.26 -5.53 15.33
CA LEU A 62 -11.26 -6.39 14.15
C LEU A 62 -10.86 -7.83 14.47
N HIS A 63 -10.67 -8.17 15.75
CA HIS A 63 -10.21 -9.49 16.20
C HIS A 63 -8.88 -9.94 15.56
N LEU A 64 -7.97 -8.98 15.37
CA LEU A 64 -6.62 -9.18 14.83
C LEU A 64 -5.57 -8.66 15.82
N SER A 65 -4.30 -9.02 15.61
CA SER A 65 -3.18 -8.35 16.28
C SER A 65 -2.67 -7.18 15.44
N ALA A 66 -2.20 -6.11 16.10
CA ALA A 66 -1.55 -4.99 15.43
C ALA A 66 -0.31 -5.44 14.64
N ASP A 67 0.43 -6.41 15.18
CA ASP A 67 1.57 -7.04 14.51
C ASP A 67 1.15 -7.76 13.23
N ALA A 68 0.03 -8.50 13.23
CA ALA A 68 -0.45 -9.19 12.04
C ALA A 68 -0.91 -8.21 10.96
N LEU A 69 -1.59 -7.12 11.34
CA LEU A 69 -1.98 -6.07 10.40
C LEU A 69 -0.75 -5.40 9.77
N THR A 70 0.26 -5.10 10.57
CA THR A 70 1.50 -4.48 10.09
C THR A 70 2.33 -5.42 9.23
N ALA A 71 2.46 -6.69 9.64
CA ALA A 71 3.22 -7.69 8.90
C ALA A 71 2.62 -8.02 7.53
N GLU A 72 1.29 -8.06 7.44
CA GLU A 72 0.61 -8.28 6.15
C GLU A 72 0.69 -7.04 5.24
N ALA A 73 0.63 -5.84 5.84
CA ALA A 73 0.81 -4.59 5.11
C ALA A 73 2.24 -4.34 4.62
N GLY A 74 3.24 -4.92 5.30
CA GLY A 74 4.66 -4.83 4.97
C GLY A 74 5.20 -6.05 4.23
N ARG A 75 4.35 -7.00 3.81
CA ARG A 75 4.82 -8.17 3.08
C ARG A 75 5.29 -7.72 1.69
N PRO A 76 6.57 -7.93 1.31
CA PRO A 76 7.08 -7.52 0.01
C PRO A 76 6.33 -8.25 -1.11
N ASP A 77 5.96 -7.52 -2.17
CA ASP A 77 5.38 -8.14 -3.36
C ASP A 77 6.47 -9.02 -4.03
N PRO A 78 6.21 -10.30 -4.33
CA PRO A 78 7.17 -11.12 -5.07
C PRO A 78 7.55 -10.55 -6.45
N GLY A 79 6.81 -9.57 -7.00
CA GLY A 79 7.15 -8.80 -8.20
C GLY A 79 7.74 -7.40 -7.97
N GLU A 80 7.83 -6.93 -6.73
CA GLU A 80 8.27 -5.56 -6.42
C GLU A 80 9.77 -5.40 -6.60
N SER A 81 10.15 -4.28 -7.22
CA SER A 81 11.57 -3.93 -7.37
C SER A 81 12.18 -3.68 -5.99
N ALA A 82 13.38 -4.21 -5.76
CA ALA A 82 14.17 -3.92 -4.56
C ALA A 82 14.33 -2.40 -4.30
N VAL A 83 14.29 -1.58 -5.34
CA VAL A 83 14.32 -0.11 -5.21
C VAL A 83 12.99 0.45 -4.68
N VAL A 84 11.86 -0.07 -5.15
CA VAL A 84 10.53 0.34 -4.65
C VAL A 84 10.41 -0.03 -3.18
N HIS A 85 10.84 -1.23 -2.81
CA HIS A 85 10.90 -1.66 -1.42
C HIS A 85 11.79 -0.73 -0.58
N ALA A 86 12.99 -0.38 -1.06
CA ALA A 86 13.88 0.54 -0.35
C ALA A 86 13.27 1.94 -0.16
N ILE A 87 12.54 2.46 -1.15
CA ILE A 87 11.82 3.74 -1.04
C ILE A 87 10.70 3.65 0.01
N ARG A 88 10.00 2.52 0.08
CA ARG A 88 8.88 2.33 1.03
C ARG A 88 9.36 2.22 2.48
N GLU A 89 10.52 1.64 2.71
CA GLU A 89 11.12 1.45 4.04
C GLU A 89 11.95 2.65 4.52
N ASP A 90 12.20 3.65 3.67
CA ASP A 90 13.06 4.79 4.01
C ASP A 90 12.45 5.65 5.15
N PRO A 91 13.07 5.68 6.35
CA PRO A 91 12.54 6.39 7.51
C PRO A 91 12.59 7.92 7.35
N ASP A 92 13.41 8.45 6.45
CA ASP A 92 13.56 9.89 6.22
C ASP A 92 12.50 10.45 5.25
N LEU A 93 11.64 9.58 4.70
CA LEU A 93 10.57 9.95 3.78
C LEU A 93 9.18 9.90 4.43
N THR A 94 8.39 10.95 4.20
CA THR A 94 6.95 10.93 4.48
C THR A 94 6.20 10.00 3.51
N ASN A 95 5.03 9.51 3.91
CA ASN A 95 4.18 8.67 3.04
C ASN A 95 3.88 9.33 1.67
N ALA A 96 3.66 10.64 1.65
CA ALA A 96 3.43 11.38 0.41
C ALA A 96 4.67 11.36 -0.50
N GLN A 97 5.86 11.56 0.06
CA GLN A 97 7.11 11.53 -0.69
C GLN A 97 7.43 10.12 -1.21
N ARG A 98 7.24 9.08 -0.39
CA ARG A 98 7.40 7.68 -0.80
C ARG A 98 6.52 7.37 -2.01
N ARG A 99 5.24 7.74 -1.95
CA ARG A 99 4.30 7.56 -3.06
C ARG A 99 4.77 8.26 -4.34
N SER A 100 5.12 9.54 -4.25
CA SER A 100 5.60 10.30 -5.43
C SER A 100 6.88 9.71 -6.03
N LEU A 101 7.80 9.23 -5.19
CA LEU A 101 9.04 8.60 -5.66
C LEU A 101 8.78 7.25 -6.34
N VAL A 102 7.88 6.43 -5.81
CA VAL A 102 7.47 5.16 -6.43
C VAL A 102 6.82 5.43 -7.79
N GLU A 103 5.84 6.33 -7.86
CA GLU A 103 5.15 6.68 -9.11
C GLU A 103 6.15 7.14 -10.20
N MET A 104 7.10 8.00 -9.84
CA MET A 104 8.13 8.48 -10.76
C MET A 104 9.11 7.39 -11.17
N TYR A 105 9.54 6.55 -10.24
CA TYR A 105 10.45 5.44 -10.50
C TYR A 105 9.84 4.43 -11.49
N GLU A 106 8.57 4.07 -11.28
CA GLU A 106 7.84 3.16 -12.16
C GLU A 106 7.65 3.76 -13.56
N ALA A 107 7.26 5.03 -13.66
CA ALA A 107 7.15 5.72 -14.95
C ALA A 107 8.48 5.68 -15.73
N PHE A 108 9.62 5.94 -15.07
CA PHE A 108 10.93 5.86 -15.74
C PHE A 108 11.31 4.43 -16.14
N ARG A 109 10.96 3.43 -15.32
CA ARG A 109 11.19 2.03 -15.67
C ARG A 109 10.40 1.60 -16.88
N GLU A 110 9.11 1.92 -16.94
CA GLU A 110 8.26 1.59 -18.09
C GLU A 110 8.80 2.20 -19.38
N VAL A 111 9.18 3.48 -19.34
CA VAL A 111 9.80 4.17 -20.48
C VAL A 111 11.09 3.45 -20.93
N THR A 112 11.92 3.03 -19.98
CA THR A 112 13.19 2.35 -20.27
C THR A 112 12.99 0.94 -20.83
N VAL A 113 12.09 0.16 -20.22
CA VAL A 113 11.73 -1.19 -20.67
C VAL A 113 11.07 -1.12 -22.05
N GLY A 114 10.18 -0.16 -22.28
CA GLY A 114 9.53 0.07 -23.57
C GLY A 114 10.50 0.52 -24.67
N LYS A 115 11.57 1.26 -24.33
CA LYS A 115 12.66 1.56 -25.27
C LYS A 115 13.49 0.31 -25.60
N ARG A 116 13.88 -0.49 -24.59
CA ARG A 116 14.63 -1.75 -24.81
C ARG A 116 13.86 -2.74 -25.68
N ARG A 117 12.57 -2.93 -25.42
CA ARG A 117 11.70 -3.83 -26.21
C ARG A 117 11.56 -3.41 -27.68
N ARG A 118 11.57 -2.11 -27.96
CA ARG A 118 11.52 -1.60 -29.34
C ARG A 118 12.85 -1.77 -30.08
N GLY A 119 13.98 -1.58 -29.40
CA GLY A 119 15.31 -1.84 -29.98
C GLY A 119 15.54 -3.32 -30.30
N ALA A 120 15.09 -4.23 -29.44
CA ALA A 120 15.22 -5.67 -29.70
C ALA A 120 14.40 -6.14 -30.92
N ARG A 121 13.22 -5.55 -31.17
CA ARG A 121 12.39 -5.89 -32.35
C ARG A 121 12.97 -5.36 -33.66
N SER A 122 13.70 -4.24 -33.64
CA SER A 122 14.33 -3.71 -34.86
C SER A 122 15.55 -4.51 -35.29
N ASP A 123 16.20 -5.24 -34.37
CA ASP A 123 17.34 -6.10 -34.68
C ASP A 123 16.90 -7.47 -35.24
N ASP A 124 15.74 -8.00 -34.81
CA ASP A 124 15.18 -9.27 -35.32
C ASP A 124 14.58 -9.17 -36.75
N ASP A 125 14.11 -8.00 -37.17
CA ASP A 125 13.55 -7.78 -38.53
C ASP A 125 14.65 -7.53 -39.59
N ALA A 126 15.93 -7.48 -39.19
CA ALA A 126 17.07 -7.17 -40.06
C ALA A 126 17.88 -8.41 -40.53
N GLU A 127 17.43 -9.62 -40.20
CA GLU A 127 18.03 -10.91 -40.61
C GLU A 127 17.13 -11.68 -41.59
#